data_AF-A0A6P3DVN4-F1
#
_entry.id   AF-A0A6P3DVN4-F1
#
_cell.length_a   1.000
_cell.length_b   1.000
_cell.length_c   1.000
_cell.angle_alpha   90.00
_cell.angle_beta   90.00
_cell.angle_gamma   90.00
#
_symmetry.space_group_name_H-M   'P 1'
#
loop_
_entity.id
_entity.type
_entity.pdbx_description
1 polymer ?
#
loop_
_entity_poly.entity_id
_entity_poly.type
_entity_poly.pdbx_seq_one_letter_code
_entity_poly.pdbx_strand_id
1 'polypeptide(L)'
;MEALVQRIISDTSDEFSKDIAIFEKNYGSRTVFEELNHDKLREKLWEKLFHCLSDNSQSSLHHNCLSTLRILSRDKTKLYELITGERLGIILNNAALKDTGAKEHIYTNVTVEALKLLCNLIFNSAKVQEILPKTLCLQCLIERMKKYNDHIPYEVTLFDTRIVFLITALNATTRHVVKTELNGDECLIKMLENISNQYEQDESHDIKEDNATLLCEILKALFNLYINSDDMAEEEKNKSLVLILRKLLLSECKKEDDLQSNIANLLTVIPYYCYSVMISPSKEKHKQIYQNMDMSAVYVLLKFLDKRLNYKTDLIGNLSPIVTTFIRMVKAERLIRKYARLQILPPLRDVMHRPEEGTTLRAKLCKLLTSPVVEVRDLVAEFLFILCKENVVRMVKYTGYGNAAGMFANKGLLGSNKKKPNYYSSESEDSETEEYLKHKEQINPVTGCFEHPKPNPLEGMSEEQKEYEALQLLGLVDKLTREGVMQPCRIGEDGKPKPIEHVLELQEKLPKQQYAHQDSDSD
;
A
#
# COMPACT_ATOMS: atom_id res chain seq x y z
N MET A 1 38.36 -18.90 -10.69
CA MET A 1 38.14 -17.83 -9.69
C MET A 1 39.25 -17.81 -8.65
N GLU A 2 39.49 -18.91 -7.95
CA GLU A 2 40.49 -19.00 -6.87
C GLU A 2 41.89 -18.53 -7.30
N ALA A 3 42.39 -18.99 -8.45
CA ALA A 3 43.69 -18.56 -8.97
C ALA A 3 43.78 -17.03 -9.20
N LEU A 4 42.71 -16.40 -9.72
CA LEU A 4 42.66 -14.94 -9.89
C LEU A 4 42.66 -14.22 -8.54
N VAL A 5 41.91 -14.73 -7.57
CA VAL A 5 41.83 -14.16 -6.21
C VAL A 5 43.16 -14.30 -5.47
N GLN A 6 43.86 -15.42 -5.64
CA GLN A 6 45.19 -15.62 -5.08
C GLN A 6 46.20 -14.60 -5.64
N ARG A 7 46.15 -14.31 -6.96
CA ARG A 7 46.97 -13.24 -7.56
C ARG A 7 46.65 -11.86 -6.97
N ILE A 8 45.36 -11.52 -6.85
CA ILE A 8 44.93 -10.25 -6.20
C ILE A 8 45.47 -10.13 -4.78
N ILE A 9 45.53 -11.24 -4.02
CA ILE A 9 46.06 -11.25 -2.66
C ILE A 9 47.59 -11.05 -2.66
N SER A 10 48.31 -11.66 -3.61
CA SER A 10 49.78 -11.63 -3.67
C SER A 10 50.39 -10.37 -4.28
N ASP A 11 49.65 -9.65 -5.14
CA ASP A 11 50.25 -8.66 -6.04
C ASP A 11 50.59 -7.29 -5.43
N THR A 12 51.54 -6.63 -6.11
CA THR A 12 51.99 -5.24 -5.92
C THR A 12 51.45 -4.32 -7.03
N SER A 13 50.61 -3.35 -6.66
CA SER A 13 50.06 -2.19 -7.42
C SER A 13 49.57 -2.39 -8.87
N ASP A 14 50.45 -2.60 -9.85
CA ASP A 14 50.09 -2.48 -11.28
C ASP A 14 49.38 -3.71 -11.84
N GLU A 15 49.76 -4.91 -11.38
CA GLU A 15 49.06 -6.16 -11.72
C GLU A 15 47.74 -6.27 -10.96
N PHE A 16 47.71 -5.74 -9.73
CA PHE A 16 46.52 -5.69 -8.88
C PHE A 16 45.34 -4.96 -9.55
N SER A 17 45.59 -3.81 -10.18
CA SER A 17 44.54 -3.05 -10.87
C SER A 17 43.94 -3.83 -12.05
N LYS A 18 44.79 -4.53 -12.82
CA LYS A 18 44.36 -5.36 -13.96
C LYS A 18 43.55 -6.56 -13.50
N ASP A 19 44.02 -7.24 -12.45
CA ASP A 19 43.34 -8.43 -11.93
C ASP A 19 42.00 -8.10 -11.26
N ILE A 20 41.88 -6.94 -10.60
CA ILE A 20 40.58 -6.42 -10.15
C ILE A 20 39.66 -6.16 -11.34
N ALA A 21 40.13 -5.47 -12.39
CA ALA A 21 39.29 -5.19 -13.55
C ALA A 21 38.79 -6.49 -14.24
N ILE A 22 39.63 -7.53 -14.28
CA ILE A 22 39.24 -8.87 -14.76
C ILE A 22 38.19 -9.48 -13.84
N PHE A 23 38.36 -9.37 -12.52
CA PHE A 23 37.40 -9.88 -11.55
C PHE A 23 36.03 -9.20 -11.71
N GLU A 24 36.00 -7.87 -11.80
CA GLU A 24 34.77 -7.09 -11.97
C GLU A 24 34.04 -7.44 -13.27
N LYS A 25 34.79 -7.60 -14.37
CA LYS A 25 34.21 -7.97 -15.67
C LYS A 25 33.61 -9.38 -15.65
N ASN A 26 34.29 -10.34 -15.03
CA ASN A 26 33.88 -11.74 -15.04
C ASN A 26 32.78 -12.04 -14.02
N TYR A 27 32.72 -11.30 -12.91
CA TYR A 27 31.87 -11.63 -11.77
C TYR A 27 30.94 -10.48 -11.33
N GLY A 28 30.87 -9.40 -12.09
CA GLY A 28 30.10 -8.19 -11.75
C GLY A 28 28.58 -8.38 -11.61
N SER A 29 27.99 -9.46 -12.16
CA SER A 29 26.57 -9.82 -12.00
C SER A 29 26.34 -10.94 -10.96
N ARG A 30 27.40 -11.55 -10.44
CA ARG A 30 27.32 -12.68 -9.53
C ARG A 30 26.89 -12.23 -8.13
N THR A 31 26.17 -13.10 -7.43
CA THR A 31 25.56 -12.84 -6.11
C THR A 31 26.05 -13.80 -5.02
N VAL A 32 26.57 -14.98 -5.37
CA VAL A 32 27.06 -16.01 -4.44
C VAL A 32 28.44 -16.51 -4.90
N PHE A 33 29.38 -16.63 -3.96
CA PHE A 33 30.79 -16.95 -4.18
C PHE A 33 31.24 -18.11 -3.28
N GLU A 34 30.83 -19.33 -3.62
CA GLU A 34 31.17 -20.53 -2.84
C GLU A 34 32.68 -20.83 -2.88
N GLU A 35 33.32 -20.56 -4.01
CA GLU A 35 34.76 -20.79 -4.24
C GLU A 35 35.64 -19.97 -3.29
N LEU A 36 35.13 -18.84 -2.78
CA LEU A 36 35.86 -18.00 -1.82
C LEU A 36 35.86 -18.57 -0.40
N ASN A 37 35.05 -19.60 -0.13
CA ASN A 37 34.97 -20.22 1.19
C ASN A 37 36.12 -21.20 1.44
N HIS A 38 36.81 -21.64 0.39
CA HIS A 38 38.03 -22.44 0.49
C HIS A 38 39.22 -21.60 0.96
N ASP A 39 40.11 -22.19 1.76
CA ASP A 39 41.41 -21.61 2.21
C ASP A 39 41.38 -20.20 2.82
N LYS A 40 40.23 -19.80 3.37
CA LYS A 40 39.97 -18.44 3.89
C LYS A 40 40.25 -17.34 2.85
N LEU A 41 40.02 -17.65 1.56
CA LEU A 41 40.27 -16.71 0.46
C LEU A 41 39.39 -15.47 0.58
N ARG A 42 38.14 -15.63 1.05
CA ARG A 42 37.24 -14.50 1.33
C ARG A 42 37.84 -13.53 2.33
N GLU A 43 38.28 -14.01 3.49
CA GLU A 43 38.84 -13.19 4.56
C GLU A 43 40.10 -12.45 4.10
N LYS A 44 41.02 -13.17 3.43
CA LYS A 44 42.27 -12.61 2.90
C LYS A 44 42.03 -11.56 1.81
N LEU A 45 41.09 -11.81 0.90
CA LEU A 45 40.73 -10.88 -0.17
C LEU A 45 40.14 -9.59 0.43
N TRP A 46 39.21 -9.72 1.37
CA TRP A 46 38.63 -8.56 2.06
C TRP A 46 39.71 -7.76 2.80
N GLU A 47 40.62 -8.43 3.50
CA GLU A 47 41.72 -7.79 4.22
C GLU A 47 42.65 -6.99 3.28
N LYS A 48 43.06 -7.58 2.16
CA LYS A 48 43.87 -6.89 1.15
C LYS A 48 43.17 -5.65 0.60
N LEU A 49 41.88 -5.75 0.26
CA LEU A 49 41.09 -4.64 -0.27
C LEU A 49 40.96 -3.49 0.75
N PHE A 50 40.72 -3.80 2.03
CA PHE A 50 40.65 -2.78 3.09
C PHE A 50 42.02 -2.16 3.42
N HIS A 51 43.11 -2.92 3.30
CA HIS A 51 44.46 -2.38 3.44
C HIS A 51 44.75 -1.35 2.35
N CYS A 52 44.40 -1.64 1.09
CA CYS A 52 44.51 -0.69 -0.02
C CYS A 52 43.65 0.57 0.19
N LEU A 53 42.43 0.42 0.73
CA LEU A 53 41.54 1.54 1.04
C LEU A 53 42.00 2.42 2.21
N SER A 54 42.83 1.87 3.11
CA SER A 54 43.39 2.63 4.23
C SER A 54 44.62 3.45 3.84
N ASP A 55 45.27 3.07 2.73
CA ASP A 55 46.46 3.73 2.23
C ASP A 55 46.08 4.86 1.26
N ASN A 56 46.29 6.11 1.70
CA ASN A 56 46.02 7.30 0.90
C ASN A 56 46.91 7.41 -0.35
N SER A 57 48.07 6.74 -0.38
CA SER A 57 48.95 6.73 -1.56
C SER A 57 48.34 5.96 -2.75
N GLN A 58 47.34 5.09 -2.49
CA GLN A 58 46.68 4.25 -3.48
C GLN A 58 45.32 4.78 -3.91
N SER A 59 45.09 6.09 -3.83
CA SER A 59 43.79 6.72 -4.12
C SER A 59 43.21 6.35 -5.51
N SER A 60 44.06 6.11 -6.51
CA SER A 60 43.64 5.66 -7.84
C SER A 60 42.98 4.27 -7.85
N LEU A 61 43.30 3.42 -6.88
CA LEU A 61 42.78 2.05 -6.74
C LEU A 61 41.53 1.98 -5.86
N HIS A 62 41.21 3.04 -5.12
CA HIS A 62 40.09 3.05 -4.16
C HIS A 62 38.75 2.75 -4.83
N HIS A 63 38.51 3.30 -6.01
CA HIS A 63 37.30 3.02 -6.80
C HIS A 63 37.15 1.52 -7.10
N ASN A 64 38.19 0.90 -7.64
CA ASN A 64 38.19 -0.51 -8.04
C ASN A 64 38.08 -1.44 -6.81
N CYS A 65 38.72 -1.06 -5.70
CA CYS A 65 38.59 -1.79 -4.44
C CYS A 65 37.15 -1.75 -3.90
N LEU A 66 36.51 -0.58 -3.89
CA LEU A 66 35.14 -0.41 -3.42
C LEU A 66 34.12 -1.11 -4.32
N SER A 67 34.28 -1.04 -5.64
CA SER A 67 33.42 -1.74 -6.59
C SER A 67 33.55 -3.26 -6.46
N THR A 68 34.77 -3.79 -6.24
CA THR A 68 34.99 -5.20 -5.91
C THR A 68 34.32 -5.58 -4.58
N LEU A 69 34.50 -4.80 -3.53
CA LEU A 69 33.81 -5.02 -2.25
C LEU A 69 32.29 -4.95 -2.40
N ARG A 70 31.76 -4.05 -3.23
CA ARG A 70 30.33 -3.94 -3.53
C ARG A 70 29.81 -5.23 -4.17
N ILE A 71 30.55 -5.82 -5.11
CA ILE A 71 30.20 -7.12 -5.72
C ILE A 71 30.22 -8.23 -4.65
N LEU A 72 31.28 -8.31 -3.86
CA LEU A 72 31.43 -9.33 -2.80
C LEU A 72 30.36 -9.20 -1.71
N SER A 73 29.95 -7.98 -1.36
CA SER A 73 28.94 -7.68 -0.32
C SER A 73 27.53 -8.18 -0.64
N ARG A 74 27.28 -8.64 -1.87
CA ARG A 74 26.01 -9.28 -2.25
C ARG A 74 25.86 -10.67 -1.62
N ASP A 75 26.97 -11.33 -1.33
CA ASP A 75 27.00 -12.63 -0.69
C ASP A 75 27.01 -12.47 0.83
N LYS A 76 25.98 -13.01 1.49
CA LYS A 76 25.76 -12.88 2.94
C LYS A 76 26.75 -13.68 3.79
N THR A 77 27.49 -14.61 3.20
CA THR A 77 28.35 -15.55 3.91
C THR A 77 29.47 -14.82 4.64
N LYS A 78 29.55 -15.03 5.96
CA LYS A 78 30.54 -14.43 6.89
C LYS A 78 30.57 -12.88 6.96
N LEU A 79 29.59 -12.17 6.41
CA LEU A 79 29.58 -10.68 6.47
C LEU A 79 29.60 -10.12 7.89
N TYR A 80 29.02 -10.84 8.86
CA TYR A 80 29.03 -10.47 10.28
C TYR A 80 30.47 -10.39 10.84
N GLU A 81 31.34 -11.30 10.43
CA GLU A 81 32.74 -11.36 10.89
C GLU A 81 33.62 -10.40 10.09
N LEU A 82 33.39 -10.31 8.78
CA LEU A 82 34.19 -9.52 7.85
C LEU A 82 34.07 -8.01 8.06
N ILE A 83 32.92 -7.51 8.53
CA ILE A 83 32.73 -6.09 8.79
C ILE A 83 33.01 -5.78 10.27
N THR A 84 34.18 -5.22 10.54
CA THR A 84 34.55 -4.65 11.84
C THR A 84 34.18 -3.17 11.92
N GLY A 85 34.15 -2.60 13.14
CA GLY A 85 33.90 -1.15 13.31
C GLY A 85 34.92 -0.27 12.57
N GLU A 86 36.18 -0.71 12.51
CA GLU A 86 37.24 -0.02 11.76
C GLU A 86 36.98 -0.04 10.25
N ARG A 87 36.65 -1.21 9.69
CA ARG A 87 36.31 -1.35 8.27
C ARG A 87 35.08 -0.53 7.90
N LEU A 88 34.06 -0.51 8.76
CA LEU A 88 32.89 0.36 8.60
C LEU A 88 33.31 1.84 8.62
N GLY A 89 34.19 2.25 9.52
CA GLY A 89 34.74 3.60 9.58
C GLY A 89 35.48 4.02 8.30
N ILE A 90 36.21 3.10 7.65
CA ILE A 90 36.87 3.35 6.36
C ILE A 90 35.84 3.58 5.25
N ILE A 91 34.78 2.76 5.21
CA ILE A 91 33.68 2.94 4.23
C ILE A 91 33.00 4.28 4.45
N LEU A 92 32.67 4.63 5.71
CA LEU A 92 32.05 5.91 6.05
C LEU A 92 32.94 7.10 5.67
N ASN A 93 34.25 6.98 5.82
CA ASN A 93 35.19 8.03 5.38
C ASN A 93 35.14 8.24 3.85
N ASN A 94 35.20 7.15 3.08
CA ASN A 94 35.12 7.19 1.62
C ASN A 94 33.74 7.67 1.12
N ALA A 95 32.68 7.37 1.87
CA ALA A 95 31.32 7.86 1.62
C ALA A 95 31.10 9.32 2.06
N ALA A 96 32.11 9.98 2.65
CA ALA A 96 32.00 11.31 3.27
C ALA A 96 30.87 11.40 4.33
N LEU A 97 30.77 10.37 5.17
CA LEU A 97 29.75 10.20 6.23
C LEU A 97 30.36 9.96 7.63
N LYS A 98 31.68 10.17 7.79
CA LYS A 98 32.38 9.91 9.05
C LYS A 98 32.41 11.12 9.99
N ASP A 99 32.65 12.30 9.45
CA ASP A 99 32.82 13.54 10.21
C ASP A 99 31.87 14.63 9.66
N THR A 100 31.33 15.47 10.55
CA THR A 100 30.44 16.61 10.22
C THR A 100 31.21 17.82 9.65
N GLY A 101 32.51 17.65 9.39
CA GLY A 101 33.43 18.72 8.98
C GLY A 101 33.09 19.29 7.60
N ALA A 102 32.74 20.58 7.59
CA ALA A 102 32.36 21.40 6.45
C ALA A 102 33.50 21.68 5.44
N LYS A 103 34.12 20.65 4.88
CA LYS A 103 34.89 20.81 3.64
C LYS A 103 33.92 20.72 2.47
N GLU A 104 34.06 21.60 1.47
CA GLU A 104 33.43 21.39 0.17
C GLU A 104 33.91 20.04 -0.36
N HIS A 105 33.07 19.03 -0.21
CA HIS A 105 33.37 17.70 -0.68
C HIS A 105 33.06 17.65 -2.16
N ILE A 106 34.11 17.52 -2.98
CA ILE A 106 33.96 17.09 -4.36
C ILE A 106 33.57 15.62 -4.32
N TYR A 107 32.32 15.34 -4.64
CA TYR A 107 31.83 13.97 -4.73
C TYR A 107 32.43 13.29 -5.96
N THR A 108 33.12 12.18 -5.74
CA THR A 108 33.78 11.42 -6.80
C THR A 108 33.11 10.06 -6.98
N ASN A 109 33.50 9.34 -8.03
CA ASN A 109 33.05 7.95 -8.26
C ASN A 109 33.37 7.03 -7.06
N VAL A 110 34.44 7.32 -6.31
CA VAL A 110 34.80 6.62 -5.08
C VAL A 110 33.70 6.77 -4.03
N THR A 111 33.16 7.98 -3.85
CA THR A 111 32.05 8.24 -2.92
C THR A 111 30.81 7.47 -3.32
N VAL A 112 30.45 7.48 -4.60
CA VAL A 112 29.28 6.77 -5.12
C VAL A 112 29.41 5.25 -4.91
N GLU A 113 30.58 4.66 -5.19
CA GLU A 113 30.82 3.23 -4.93
C GLU A 113 30.80 2.88 -3.43
N ALA A 114 31.32 3.76 -2.57
CA ALA A 114 31.23 3.59 -1.12
C ALA A 114 29.77 3.61 -0.62
N LEU A 115 28.93 4.51 -1.14
CA LEU A 115 27.50 4.56 -0.80
C LEU A 115 26.75 3.32 -1.28
N LYS A 116 27.04 2.82 -2.48
CA LYS A 116 26.49 1.56 -3.00
C LYS A 116 26.89 0.37 -2.14
N LEU A 117 28.17 0.26 -1.77
CA LEU A 117 28.66 -0.76 -0.84
C LEU A 117 27.93 -0.66 0.50
N LEU A 118 27.79 0.53 1.06
CA LEU A 118 27.10 0.75 2.32
C LEU A 118 25.64 0.31 2.27
N CYS A 119 24.91 0.61 1.18
CA CYS A 119 23.54 0.11 0.98
C CYS A 119 23.46 -1.42 1.03
N ASN A 120 24.38 -2.12 0.33
CA ASN A 120 24.43 -3.58 0.36
C ASN A 120 24.70 -4.12 1.77
N LEU A 121 25.64 -3.50 2.48
CA LEU A 121 25.99 -3.91 3.84
C LEU A 121 24.85 -3.69 4.83
N ILE A 122 24.15 -2.56 4.76
CA ILE A 122 22.95 -2.30 5.57
C ILE A 122 21.88 -3.36 5.30
N PHE A 123 21.65 -3.69 4.02
CA PHE A 123 20.64 -4.67 3.64
C PHE A 123 21.00 -6.11 4.06
N ASN A 124 22.27 -6.50 3.94
CA ASN A 124 22.71 -7.89 4.09
C ASN A 124 23.31 -8.24 5.47
N SER A 125 23.74 -7.27 6.28
CA SER A 125 24.45 -7.53 7.55
C SER A 125 23.73 -6.94 8.76
N ALA A 126 23.19 -7.82 9.61
CA ALA A 126 22.57 -7.43 10.89
C ALA A 126 23.52 -6.64 11.80
N LYS A 127 24.82 -6.98 11.80
CA LYS A 127 25.84 -6.25 12.56
C LYS A 127 25.94 -4.79 12.15
N VAL A 128 25.87 -4.52 10.84
CA VAL A 128 25.91 -3.14 10.33
C VAL A 128 24.63 -2.40 10.73
N GLN A 129 23.48 -3.07 10.69
CA GLN A 129 22.20 -2.48 11.15
C GLN A 129 22.24 -2.09 12.65
N GLU A 130 22.98 -2.83 13.48
CA GLU A 130 23.15 -2.54 14.91
C GLU A 130 24.20 -1.46 15.22
N ILE A 131 25.32 -1.45 14.48
CA ILE A 131 26.45 -0.54 14.73
C ILE A 131 26.19 0.83 14.09
N LEU A 132 25.67 0.87 12.86
CA LEU A 132 25.57 2.08 12.06
C LEU A 132 24.77 3.20 12.75
N PRO A 133 23.61 2.95 13.40
CA PRO A 133 22.87 3.99 14.11
C PRO A 133 23.63 4.62 15.29
N LYS A 134 24.65 3.95 15.83
CA LYS A 134 25.51 4.45 16.91
C LYS A 134 26.64 5.35 16.41
N THR A 135 26.83 5.43 15.10
CA THR A 135 27.83 6.29 14.45
C THR A 135 27.21 7.64 14.07
N LEU A 136 28.05 8.61 13.72
CA LEU A 136 27.60 9.91 13.20
C LEU A 136 27.01 9.84 11.77
N CYS A 137 26.94 8.65 11.16
CA CYS A 137 26.50 8.47 9.77
C CYS A 137 25.16 9.14 9.48
N LEU A 138 24.16 8.98 10.36
CA LEU A 138 22.83 9.59 10.15
C LEU A 138 22.88 11.11 10.25
N GLN A 139 23.63 11.67 11.21
CA GLN A 139 23.80 13.12 11.35
C GLN A 139 24.49 13.71 10.12
N CYS A 140 25.63 13.14 9.71
CA CYS A 140 26.36 13.56 8.52
C CYS A 140 25.50 13.47 7.24
N LEU A 141 24.71 12.39 7.11
CA LEU A 141 23.82 12.18 5.97
C LEU A 141 22.75 13.27 5.89
N ILE A 142 22.04 13.53 6.99
CA ILE A 142 20.99 14.55 7.01
C ILE A 142 21.57 15.97 6.87
N GLU A 143 22.72 16.28 7.48
CA GLU A 143 23.42 17.55 7.28
C GLU A 143 23.85 17.76 5.83
N ARG A 144 24.28 16.69 5.15
CA ARG A 144 24.58 16.71 3.73
C ARG A 144 23.32 16.98 2.91
N MET A 145 22.21 16.30 3.21
CA MET A 145 20.91 16.51 2.54
C MET A 145 20.37 17.95 2.72
N LYS A 146 20.60 18.57 3.88
CA LYS A 146 20.25 19.98 4.14
C LYS A 146 20.96 20.97 3.21
N LYS A 147 22.15 20.60 2.71
CA LYS A 147 23.01 21.45 1.86
C LYS A 147 22.89 21.10 0.38
N TYR A 148 21.89 20.31 -0.01
CA TYR A 148 21.71 19.93 -1.41
C TYR A 148 21.48 21.15 -2.30
N ASN A 149 22.22 21.19 -3.40
CA ASN A 149 22.15 22.19 -4.45
C ASN A 149 22.23 21.50 -5.82
N ASP A 150 22.08 22.24 -6.90
CA ASP A 150 22.07 21.70 -8.27
C ASP A 150 23.41 21.07 -8.71
N HIS A 151 24.48 21.19 -7.90
CA HIS A 151 25.82 20.71 -8.24
C HIS A 151 26.12 19.31 -7.68
N ILE A 152 25.20 18.74 -6.89
CA ILE A 152 25.39 17.41 -6.32
C ILE A 152 25.00 16.33 -7.34
N PRO A 153 25.86 15.32 -7.56
CA PRO A 153 25.54 14.23 -8.47
C PRO A 153 24.27 13.49 -8.07
N TYR A 154 23.46 13.13 -9.07
CA TYR A 154 22.22 12.37 -8.89
C TYR A 154 22.44 11.06 -8.12
N GLU A 155 23.54 10.34 -8.37
CA GLU A 155 23.79 9.08 -7.67
C GLU A 155 23.97 9.29 -6.15
N VAL A 156 24.59 10.39 -5.74
CA VAL A 156 24.77 10.70 -4.32
C VAL A 156 23.41 10.94 -3.67
N THR A 157 22.55 11.77 -4.27
CA THR A 157 21.22 12.04 -3.72
C THR A 157 20.35 10.79 -3.66
N LEU A 158 20.44 9.92 -4.68
CA LEU A 158 19.74 8.64 -4.73
C LEU A 158 20.20 7.68 -3.63
N PHE A 159 21.50 7.43 -3.51
CA PHE A 159 22.01 6.47 -2.52
C PHE A 159 21.91 6.99 -1.09
N ASP A 160 22.00 8.31 -0.88
CA ASP A 160 21.75 8.90 0.42
C ASP A 160 20.32 8.66 0.89
N THR A 161 19.36 8.96 0.01
CA THR A 161 17.94 8.71 0.26
C THR A 161 17.69 7.22 0.50
N ARG A 162 18.35 6.34 -0.27
CA ARG A 162 18.25 4.89 -0.11
C ARG A 162 18.81 4.42 1.23
N ILE A 163 19.90 5.01 1.72
CA ILE A 163 20.45 4.72 3.06
C ILE A 163 19.43 5.12 4.13
N VAL A 164 18.82 6.31 4.03
CA VAL A 164 17.74 6.73 4.94
C VAL A 164 16.61 5.72 4.93
N PHE A 165 16.13 5.33 3.74
CA PHE A 165 15.08 4.33 3.59
C PHE A 165 15.45 3.00 4.25
N LEU A 166 16.63 2.44 3.95
CA LEU A 166 17.06 1.14 4.48
C LEU A 166 17.19 1.15 6.01
N ILE A 167 17.84 2.17 6.58
CA ILE A 167 18.04 2.26 8.03
C ILE A 167 16.70 2.41 8.75
N THR A 168 15.82 3.28 8.24
CA THR A 168 14.49 3.50 8.84
C THR A 168 13.53 2.33 8.64
N ALA A 169 13.68 1.56 7.56
CA ALA A 169 12.91 0.35 7.32
C ALA A 169 13.30 -0.75 8.33
N LEU A 170 14.61 -0.96 8.51
CA LEU A 170 15.16 -2.08 9.28
C LEU A 170 15.22 -1.79 10.80
N ASN A 171 15.33 -0.52 11.20
CA ASN A 171 15.39 -0.15 12.61
C ASN A 171 14.35 0.94 12.96
N ALA A 172 13.27 0.54 13.62
CA ALA A 172 12.18 1.44 14.00
C ALA A 172 12.62 2.59 14.92
N THR A 173 13.64 2.41 15.77
CA THR A 173 14.08 3.48 16.68
C THR A 173 14.73 4.64 15.92
N THR A 174 15.34 4.36 14.77
CA THR A 174 15.97 5.39 13.93
C THR A 174 14.96 6.30 13.25
N ARG A 175 13.69 5.88 13.12
CA ARG A 175 12.62 6.72 12.53
C ARG A 175 12.42 7.99 13.34
N HIS A 176 12.34 7.87 14.67
CA HIS A 176 12.21 9.03 15.57
C HIS A 176 13.45 9.93 15.50
N VAL A 177 14.65 9.35 15.54
CA VAL A 177 15.91 10.11 15.47
C VAL A 177 15.96 10.91 14.17
N VAL A 178 15.70 10.27 13.02
CA VAL A 178 15.76 10.95 11.72
C VAL A 178 14.66 12.00 11.59
N LYS A 179 13.43 11.71 12.00
CA LYS A 179 12.31 12.65 11.89
C LYS A 179 12.44 13.83 12.87
N THR A 180 12.52 13.54 14.17
CA THR A 180 12.35 14.53 15.24
C THR A 180 13.66 15.18 15.66
N GLU A 181 14.75 14.42 15.77
CA GLU A 181 16.04 14.96 16.25
C GLU A 181 16.85 15.62 15.12
N LEU A 182 16.75 15.10 13.90
CA LEU A 182 17.54 15.57 12.75
C LEU A 182 16.74 16.40 11.73
N ASN A 183 15.40 16.46 11.83
CA ASN A 183 14.51 17.10 10.86
C ASN A 183 14.75 16.56 9.42
N GLY A 184 15.00 15.25 9.31
CA GLY A 184 15.29 14.60 8.04
C GLY A 184 14.09 14.55 7.09
N ASP A 185 12.87 14.51 7.64
CA ASP A 185 11.65 14.55 6.83
C ASP A 185 11.45 15.91 6.16
N GLU A 186 11.77 17.03 6.81
CA GLU A 186 11.77 18.35 6.18
C GLU A 186 12.73 18.43 4.98
N CYS A 187 13.88 17.75 5.08
CA CYS A 187 14.86 17.71 4.00
C CYS A 187 14.31 16.92 2.80
N LEU A 188 13.71 15.76 3.07
CA LEU A 188 13.05 14.92 2.06
C LEU A 188 11.86 15.65 1.41
N ILE A 189 11.04 16.37 2.18
CA ILE A 189 9.92 17.16 1.67
C ILE A 189 10.42 18.29 0.77
N LYS A 190 11.46 19.02 1.16
CA LYS A 190 12.10 20.05 0.32
C LYS A 190 12.65 19.46 -0.98
N MET A 191 13.24 18.27 -0.95
CA MET A 191 13.69 17.57 -2.16
C MET A 191 12.51 17.23 -3.09
N LEU A 192 11.39 16.73 -2.55
CA LEU A 192 10.17 16.50 -3.34
C LEU A 192 9.66 17.80 -3.98
N GLU A 193 9.63 18.88 -3.20
CA GLU A 193 9.17 20.20 -3.65
C GLU A 193 10.05 20.74 -4.78
N ASN A 194 11.37 20.68 -4.64
CA ASN A 194 12.31 21.12 -5.66
C ASN A 194 12.13 20.37 -6.98
N ILE A 195 12.01 19.03 -6.92
CA ILE A 195 11.78 18.21 -8.12
C ILE A 195 10.42 18.53 -8.74
N SER A 196 9.38 18.73 -7.92
CA SER A 196 8.04 19.09 -8.38
C SER A 196 7.99 20.49 -9.02
N ASN A 197 8.76 21.46 -8.51
CA ASN A 197 8.77 22.83 -9.03
C ASN A 197 9.61 22.95 -10.32
N GLN A 198 10.72 22.19 -10.43
CA GLN A 198 11.50 22.12 -11.67
C GLN A 198 10.63 21.62 -12.84
N TYR A 199 9.70 20.71 -12.58
CA TYR A 199 8.73 20.22 -13.58
C TYR A 199 7.74 21.29 -14.06
N GLU A 200 7.28 22.19 -13.17
CA GLU A 200 6.36 23.27 -13.56
C GLU A 200 7.01 24.28 -14.52
N GLN A 201 8.35 24.36 -14.49
CA GLN A 201 9.13 25.28 -15.32
C GLN A 201 9.61 24.66 -16.64
N ASP A 202 9.60 23.32 -16.76
CA ASP A 202 10.06 22.60 -17.94
C ASP A 202 8.95 22.56 -19.00
N GLU A 203 9.24 23.06 -20.22
CA GLU A 203 8.28 23.12 -21.34
C GLU A 203 7.75 21.73 -21.75
N SER A 204 8.51 20.68 -21.45
CA SER A 204 8.13 19.29 -21.74
C SER A 204 7.07 18.73 -20.79
N HIS A 205 6.91 19.32 -19.60
CA HIS A 205 6.03 18.84 -18.53
C HIS A 205 6.13 17.31 -18.32
N ASP A 206 7.34 16.75 -18.39
CA ASP A 206 7.59 15.31 -18.21
C ASP A 206 8.62 15.07 -17.10
N ILE A 207 8.27 14.27 -16.10
CA ILE A 207 9.24 13.88 -15.06
C ILE A 207 10.25 12.89 -15.67
N LYS A 208 11.52 13.31 -15.74
CA LYS A 208 12.65 12.46 -16.15
C LYS A 208 12.72 11.18 -15.33
N GLU A 209 13.16 10.09 -15.95
CA GLU A 209 13.17 8.75 -15.34
C GLU A 209 14.03 8.66 -14.07
N ASP A 210 15.15 9.35 -14.05
CA ASP A 210 16.03 9.46 -12.88
C ASP A 210 15.31 10.17 -11.72
N ASN A 211 14.70 11.32 -12.00
CA ASN A 211 13.90 12.05 -11.01
C ASN A 211 12.73 11.21 -10.50
N ALA A 212 12.04 10.45 -11.36
CA ALA A 212 10.97 9.54 -10.97
C ALA A 212 11.46 8.44 -10.00
N THR A 213 12.66 7.92 -10.23
CA THR A 213 13.27 6.90 -9.37
C THR A 213 13.65 7.49 -8.01
N LEU A 214 14.23 8.69 -7.99
CA LEU A 214 14.55 9.41 -6.77
C LEU A 214 13.28 9.77 -5.97
N LEU A 215 12.23 10.28 -6.63
CA LEU A 215 10.93 10.54 -6.01
C LEU A 215 10.38 9.29 -5.31
N CYS A 216 10.44 8.12 -5.95
CA CYS A 216 10.01 6.87 -5.34
C CYS A 216 10.82 6.52 -4.09
N GLU A 217 12.15 6.69 -4.11
CA GLU A 217 12.98 6.45 -2.91
C GLU A 217 12.68 7.44 -1.78
N ILE A 218 12.45 8.72 -2.11
CA ILE A 218 12.07 9.74 -1.12
C ILE A 218 10.73 9.40 -0.48
N LEU A 219 9.72 9.02 -1.28
CA LEU A 219 8.39 8.65 -0.78
C LEU A 219 8.43 7.42 0.12
N LYS A 220 9.27 6.42 -0.19
CA LYS A 220 9.49 5.24 0.68
C LYS A 220 10.13 5.64 2.01
N ALA A 221 11.15 6.50 1.98
CA ALA A 221 11.78 7.01 3.19
C ALA A 221 10.78 7.79 4.07
N LEU A 222 9.99 8.69 3.46
CA LEU A 222 8.93 9.42 4.16
C LEU A 222 7.87 8.48 4.74
N PHE A 223 7.43 7.46 4.01
CA PHE A 223 6.47 6.49 4.54
C PHE A 223 6.99 5.84 5.84
N ASN A 224 8.26 5.43 5.87
CA ASN A 224 8.87 4.86 7.08
C ASN A 224 8.90 5.85 8.25
N LEU A 225 9.15 7.14 7.98
CA LEU A 225 9.20 8.16 9.02
C LEU A 225 7.81 8.47 9.62
N TYR A 226 6.74 8.33 8.82
CA TYR A 226 5.38 8.69 9.22
C TYR A 226 4.54 7.53 9.78
N ILE A 227 4.91 6.27 9.53
CA ILE A 227 4.09 5.09 9.90
C ILE A 227 3.70 5.02 11.39
N ASN A 228 4.54 5.56 12.29
CA ASN A 228 4.31 5.55 13.74
C ASN A 228 4.34 6.96 14.35
N SER A 229 4.23 8.03 13.55
CA SER A 229 4.28 9.39 14.08
C SER A 229 2.88 9.88 14.43
N ASP A 230 2.67 10.26 15.69
CA ASP A 230 1.38 10.78 16.19
C ASP A 230 1.39 12.32 16.31
N ASP A 231 2.20 13.00 15.49
CA ASP A 231 2.45 14.43 15.60
C ASP A 231 1.35 15.26 14.94
N MET A 232 0.29 15.53 15.70
CA MET A 232 -0.68 16.59 15.40
C MET A 232 -0.06 18.00 15.41
N ALA A 233 1.16 18.16 15.91
CA ALA A 233 1.86 19.45 16.04
C ALA A 233 2.43 19.99 14.71
N GLU A 234 2.54 19.16 13.67
CA GLU A 234 3.19 19.52 12.40
C GLU A 234 2.18 19.76 11.27
N GLU A 235 1.08 20.44 11.58
CA GLU A 235 -0.07 20.61 10.67
C GLU A 235 0.32 21.23 9.31
N GLU A 236 1.06 22.35 9.32
CA GLU A 236 1.41 23.07 8.08
C GLU A 236 2.35 22.24 7.18
N LYS A 237 3.33 21.57 7.78
CA LYS A 237 4.27 20.69 7.07
C LYS A 237 3.52 19.53 6.41
N ASN A 238 2.60 18.89 7.14
CA ASN A 238 1.81 17.77 6.64
C ASN A 238 0.86 18.21 5.51
N LYS A 239 0.28 19.41 5.60
CA LYS A 239 -0.52 19.99 4.50
C LYS A 239 0.32 20.29 3.27
N SER A 240 1.51 20.88 3.45
CA SER A 240 2.44 21.13 2.35
C SER A 240 2.86 19.84 1.63
N LEU A 241 3.17 18.79 2.40
CA LEU A 241 3.44 17.46 1.83
C LEU A 241 2.27 16.96 0.98
N VAL A 242 1.03 17.03 1.46
CA VAL A 242 -0.15 16.62 0.68
C VAL A 242 -0.33 17.47 -0.59
N LEU A 243 -0.05 18.78 -0.56
CA LEU A 243 -0.04 19.61 -1.77
C LEU A 243 0.97 19.09 -2.80
N ILE A 244 2.18 18.76 -2.37
CA ILE A 244 3.22 18.22 -3.25
C ILE A 244 2.79 16.86 -3.81
N LEU A 245 2.24 15.96 -2.99
CA LEU A 245 1.72 14.68 -3.45
C LEU A 245 0.59 14.85 -4.47
N ARG A 246 -0.30 15.83 -4.25
CA ARG A 246 -1.34 16.19 -5.20
C ARG A 246 -0.74 16.63 -6.54
N LYS A 247 0.27 17.49 -6.54
CA LYS A 247 0.97 17.90 -7.76
C LYS A 247 1.58 16.70 -8.48
N LEU A 248 2.34 15.86 -7.77
CA LEU A 248 2.99 14.68 -8.32
C LEU A 248 2.01 13.66 -8.92
N LEU A 249 0.79 13.53 -8.37
CA LEU A 249 -0.27 12.68 -8.95
C LEU A 249 -0.78 13.20 -10.29
N LEU A 250 -0.69 14.50 -10.52
CA LEU A 250 -1.16 15.15 -11.75
C LEU A 250 -0.06 15.26 -12.81
N SER A 251 1.19 14.97 -12.45
CA SER A 251 2.34 15.02 -13.35
C SER A 251 2.44 13.78 -14.24
N GLU A 252 2.88 13.96 -15.49
CA GLU A 252 3.17 12.86 -16.40
C GLU A 252 4.57 12.27 -16.10
N CYS A 253 4.65 10.93 -16.10
CA CYS A 253 5.86 10.21 -15.73
C CYS A 253 5.91 8.82 -16.37
N LYS A 254 7.09 8.40 -16.85
CA LYS A 254 7.31 7.02 -17.37
C LYS A 254 7.05 5.93 -16.33
N LYS A 255 7.30 6.22 -15.05
CA LYS A 255 7.08 5.31 -13.90
C LYS A 255 5.84 5.69 -13.10
N GLU A 256 4.77 6.11 -13.80
CA GLU A 256 3.51 6.54 -13.20
C GLU A 256 2.95 5.53 -12.17
N ASP A 257 3.00 4.23 -12.48
CA ASP A 257 2.45 3.19 -11.62
C ASP A 257 3.19 3.06 -10.27
N ASP A 258 4.53 3.13 -10.31
CA ASP A 258 5.39 3.09 -9.13
C ASP A 258 5.22 4.36 -8.29
N LEU A 259 5.16 5.52 -8.95
CA LEU A 259 4.96 6.79 -8.29
C LEU A 259 3.60 6.84 -7.57
N GLN A 260 2.52 6.50 -8.28
CA GLN A 260 1.16 6.42 -7.71
C GLN A 260 1.08 5.41 -6.56
N SER A 261 1.78 4.27 -6.65
CA SER A 261 1.87 3.27 -5.57
C SER A 261 2.53 3.84 -4.32
N ASN A 262 3.70 4.47 -4.45
CA ASN A 262 4.41 5.05 -3.31
C ASN A 262 3.67 6.26 -2.71
N ILE A 263 2.99 7.06 -3.53
CA ILE A 263 2.10 8.13 -3.05
C ILE A 263 0.92 7.54 -2.27
N ALA A 264 0.26 6.50 -2.81
CA ALA A 264 -0.84 5.82 -2.13
C ALA A 264 -0.40 5.24 -0.78
N ASN A 265 0.78 4.62 -0.70
CA ASN A 265 1.38 4.13 0.55
C ASN A 265 1.56 5.27 1.55
N LEU A 266 2.18 6.38 1.15
CA LEU A 266 2.40 7.53 2.04
C LEU A 266 1.08 8.15 2.52
N LEU A 267 0.07 8.25 1.65
CA LEU A 267 -1.27 8.72 2.03
C LEU A 267 -1.92 7.82 3.09
N THR A 268 -1.53 6.54 3.25
CA THR A 268 -2.05 5.68 4.31
C THR A 268 -1.59 6.06 5.72
N VAL A 269 -0.55 6.88 5.86
CA VAL A 269 0.03 7.27 7.16
C VAL A 269 -0.17 8.75 7.50
N ILE A 270 -0.51 9.59 6.52
CA ILE A 270 -0.75 11.03 6.72
C ILE A 270 -1.99 11.30 7.59
N PRO A 271 -1.95 12.24 8.55
CA PRO A 271 -3.09 12.59 9.40
C PRO A 271 -4.38 12.99 8.65
N TYR A 272 -5.53 12.67 9.23
CA TYR A 272 -6.85 12.83 8.58
C TYR A 272 -7.19 14.27 8.17
N TYR A 273 -6.73 15.27 8.93
CA TYR A 273 -7.05 16.68 8.67
C TYR A 273 -6.40 17.22 7.39
N CYS A 274 -5.34 16.57 6.88
CA CYS A 274 -4.63 17.00 5.68
C CYS A 274 -5.35 16.64 4.37
N TYR A 275 -6.29 15.68 4.37
CA TYR A 275 -6.90 15.22 3.12
C TYR A 275 -7.78 16.29 2.44
N SER A 276 -8.22 17.32 3.17
CA SER A 276 -8.94 18.47 2.59
C SER A 276 -8.12 19.17 1.50
N VAL A 277 -6.79 19.10 1.59
CA VAL A 277 -5.83 19.71 0.67
C VAL A 277 -5.72 18.98 -0.68
N MET A 278 -6.18 17.72 -0.74
CA MET A 278 -6.24 16.95 -1.98
C MET A 278 -7.21 17.53 -3.02
N ILE A 279 -8.14 18.36 -2.56
CA ILE A 279 -9.12 19.05 -3.40
C ILE A 279 -8.90 20.56 -3.28
N SER A 280 -8.96 21.30 -4.40
CA SER A 280 -8.89 22.76 -4.36
C SER A 280 -10.10 23.40 -5.02
N PRO A 281 -10.52 24.59 -4.59
CA PRO A 281 -11.50 25.38 -5.32
C PRO A 281 -10.99 25.62 -6.75
N SER A 282 -11.85 25.37 -7.74
CA SER A 282 -11.54 25.67 -9.14
C SER A 282 -12.70 26.43 -9.77
N LYS A 283 -12.36 27.52 -10.48
CA LYS A 283 -13.30 28.32 -11.27
C LYS A 283 -13.41 27.84 -12.71
N GLU A 284 -12.51 26.97 -13.13
CA GLU A 284 -12.51 26.41 -14.47
C GLU A 284 -13.69 25.45 -14.64
N LYS A 285 -13.95 25.00 -15.86
CA LYS A 285 -14.98 23.99 -16.16
C LYS A 285 -14.35 22.85 -16.94
N HIS A 286 -13.56 22.01 -16.26
CA HIS A 286 -13.07 20.76 -16.82
C HIS A 286 -13.82 19.55 -16.23
N LYS A 287 -13.59 18.37 -16.82
CA LYS A 287 -14.40 17.15 -16.59
C LYS A 287 -14.42 16.68 -15.13
N GLN A 288 -13.42 17.02 -14.33
CA GLN A 288 -13.21 16.52 -12.98
C GLN A 288 -13.62 17.51 -11.89
N ILE A 289 -14.49 18.48 -12.21
CA ILE A 289 -14.99 19.44 -11.21
C ILE A 289 -16.28 18.94 -10.58
N TYR A 290 -16.32 18.95 -9.25
CA TYR A 290 -17.50 18.57 -8.48
C TYR A 290 -17.76 19.59 -7.37
N GLN A 291 -18.95 20.22 -7.39
CA GLN A 291 -19.33 21.27 -6.43
C GLN A 291 -18.28 22.39 -6.29
N ASN A 292 -17.76 22.89 -7.42
CA ASN A 292 -16.72 23.93 -7.53
C ASN A 292 -15.34 23.54 -6.95
N MET A 293 -15.12 22.25 -6.71
CA MET A 293 -13.82 21.71 -6.29
C MET A 293 -13.22 20.85 -7.41
N ASP A 294 -11.92 20.98 -7.64
CA ASP A 294 -11.14 20.13 -8.52
C ASP A 294 -10.90 18.75 -7.86
N MET A 295 -11.41 17.70 -8.51
CA MET A 295 -11.26 16.31 -8.08
C MET A 295 -10.22 15.54 -8.92
N SER A 296 -9.38 16.21 -9.71
CA SER A 296 -8.46 15.55 -10.65
C SER A 296 -7.53 14.55 -9.97
N ALA A 297 -6.94 14.89 -8.82
CA ALA A 297 -6.07 13.96 -8.08
C ALA A 297 -6.83 12.76 -7.52
N VAL A 298 -8.06 12.96 -7.03
CA VAL A 298 -8.95 11.88 -6.59
C VAL A 298 -9.32 10.96 -7.77
N TYR A 299 -9.56 11.55 -8.94
CA TYR A 299 -9.85 10.81 -10.17
C TYR A 299 -8.66 9.98 -10.65
N VAL A 300 -7.43 10.50 -10.58
CA VAL A 300 -6.21 9.74 -10.86
C VAL A 300 -6.09 8.54 -9.93
N LEU A 301 -6.31 8.72 -8.61
CA LEU A 301 -6.31 7.61 -7.66
C LEU A 301 -7.42 6.58 -7.94
N LEU A 302 -8.59 7.01 -8.43
CA LEU A 302 -9.68 6.09 -8.81
C LEU A 302 -9.31 5.27 -10.05
N LYS A 303 -8.66 5.88 -11.04
CA LYS A 303 -8.11 5.17 -12.21
C LYS A 303 -7.03 4.18 -11.79
N PHE A 304 -6.15 4.59 -10.88
CA PHE A 304 -5.11 3.72 -10.33
C PHE A 304 -5.72 2.53 -9.58
N LEU A 305 -6.78 2.74 -8.79
CA LEU A 305 -7.55 1.67 -8.17
C LEU A 305 -8.15 0.72 -9.22
N ASP A 306 -8.79 1.26 -10.27
CA ASP A 306 -9.37 0.43 -11.35
C ASP A 306 -8.32 -0.43 -12.07
N LYS A 307 -7.14 0.15 -12.30
CA LYS A 307 -5.98 -0.57 -12.85
C LYS A 307 -5.51 -1.66 -11.88
N ARG A 308 -5.38 -1.35 -10.59
CA ARG A 308 -4.94 -2.30 -9.56
C ARG A 308 -5.89 -3.48 -9.40
N LEU A 309 -7.20 -3.26 -9.55
CA LEU A 309 -8.23 -4.31 -9.53
C LEU A 309 -8.12 -5.32 -10.68
N ASN A 310 -7.35 -5.02 -11.74
CA ASN A 310 -7.13 -5.95 -12.85
C ASN A 310 -5.98 -6.94 -12.57
N TYR A 311 -5.11 -6.69 -11.58
CA TYR A 311 -4.05 -7.62 -11.20
C TYR A 311 -4.61 -8.79 -10.39
N LYS A 312 -4.15 -10.01 -10.68
CA LYS A 312 -4.57 -11.25 -10.01
C LYS A 312 -3.56 -11.76 -8.98
N THR A 313 -2.33 -11.26 -9.02
CA THR A 313 -1.23 -11.63 -8.13
C THR A 313 -1.09 -10.63 -7.01
N ASP A 314 -0.68 -11.09 -5.82
CA ASP A 314 -0.47 -10.25 -4.63
C ASP A 314 -1.60 -9.23 -4.41
N LEU A 315 -2.84 -9.73 -4.27
CA LEU A 315 -4.02 -8.88 -4.10
C LEU A 315 -3.91 -7.99 -2.85
N ILE A 316 -3.28 -8.50 -1.78
CA ILE A 316 -3.11 -7.76 -0.53
C ILE A 316 -2.17 -6.57 -0.75
N GLY A 317 -0.96 -6.80 -1.27
CA GLY A 317 0.01 -5.72 -1.51
C GLY A 317 -0.49 -4.69 -2.52
N ASN A 318 -1.22 -5.14 -3.56
CA ASN A 318 -1.71 -4.26 -4.62
C ASN A 318 -2.94 -3.42 -4.23
N LEU A 319 -3.89 -3.98 -3.47
CA LEU A 319 -5.16 -3.30 -3.17
C LEU A 319 -5.19 -2.66 -1.79
N SER A 320 -4.50 -3.23 -0.80
CA SER A 320 -4.59 -2.75 0.58
C SER A 320 -4.23 -1.27 0.72
N PRO A 321 -3.09 -0.77 0.17
CA PRO A 321 -2.73 0.63 0.36
C PRO A 321 -3.71 1.60 -0.30
N ILE A 322 -4.11 1.34 -1.55
CA ILE A 322 -5.00 2.26 -2.28
C ILE A 322 -6.41 2.27 -1.70
N VAL A 323 -6.97 1.11 -1.32
CA VAL A 323 -8.30 1.06 -0.68
C VAL A 323 -8.26 1.68 0.71
N THR A 324 -7.18 1.46 1.48
CA THR A 324 -6.98 2.12 2.79
C THR A 324 -6.91 3.64 2.66
N THR A 325 -6.16 4.14 1.67
CA THR A 325 -6.09 5.58 1.36
C THR A 325 -7.47 6.14 1.05
N PHE A 326 -8.26 5.46 0.21
CA PHE A 326 -9.63 5.89 -0.05
C PHE A 326 -10.50 5.87 1.21
N ILE A 327 -10.48 4.80 2.00
CA ILE A 327 -11.21 4.72 3.29
C ILE A 327 -10.90 5.94 4.16
N ARG A 328 -9.61 6.28 4.30
CA ARG A 328 -9.18 7.41 5.11
C ARG A 328 -9.67 8.75 4.54
N MET A 329 -9.49 8.95 3.23
CA MET A 329 -9.92 10.16 2.53
C MET A 329 -11.44 10.37 2.57
N VAL A 330 -12.24 9.31 2.36
CA VAL A 330 -13.72 9.43 2.33
C VAL A 330 -14.33 9.56 3.74
N LYS A 331 -13.64 9.08 4.77
CA LYS A 331 -14.01 9.35 6.17
C LYS A 331 -13.71 10.81 6.55
N ALA A 332 -12.55 11.33 6.16
CA ALA A 332 -12.14 12.70 6.47
C ALA A 332 -12.94 13.77 5.71
N GLU A 333 -13.09 13.62 4.39
CA GLU A 333 -13.61 14.68 3.53
C GLU A 333 -14.93 14.28 2.86
N ARG A 334 -16.00 15.04 3.17
CA ARG A 334 -17.36 14.78 2.68
C ARG A 334 -17.44 14.90 1.16
N LEU A 335 -16.76 15.88 0.57
CA LEU A 335 -16.84 16.11 -0.88
C LEU A 335 -16.16 14.96 -1.65
N ILE A 336 -15.01 14.48 -1.17
CA ILE A 336 -14.31 13.32 -1.73
C ILE A 336 -15.22 12.09 -1.64
N ARG A 337 -15.88 11.85 -0.50
CA ARG A 337 -16.83 10.73 -0.35
C ARG A 337 -17.98 10.78 -1.36
N LYS A 338 -18.60 11.95 -1.55
CA LYS A 338 -19.69 12.11 -2.52
C LYS A 338 -19.22 11.88 -3.94
N TYR A 339 -18.07 12.45 -4.31
CA TYR A 339 -17.48 12.26 -5.64
C TYR A 339 -17.12 10.79 -5.88
N ALA A 340 -16.41 10.15 -4.96
CA ALA A 340 -16.05 8.72 -5.05
C ALA A 340 -17.30 7.83 -5.12
N ARG A 341 -18.35 8.12 -4.33
CA ARG A 341 -19.64 7.43 -4.42
C ARG A 341 -20.25 7.56 -5.82
N LEU A 342 -20.24 8.75 -6.43
CA LEU A 342 -20.79 8.94 -7.78
C LEU A 342 -20.01 8.17 -8.86
N GLN A 343 -18.68 8.07 -8.71
CA GLN A 343 -17.83 7.34 -9.66
C GLN A 343 -17.93 5.82 -9.49
N ILE A 344 -18.02 5.33 -8.25
CA ILE A 344 -18.00 3.89 -7.95
C ILE A 344 -19.42 3.31 -7.90
N LEU A 345 -20.36 4.00 -7.25
CA LEU A 345 -21.75 3.58 -7.02
C LEU A 345 -22.72 4.61 -7.62
N PRO A 346 -22.70 4.83 -8.95
CA PRO A 346 -23.61 5.78 -9.59
C PRO A 346 -25.07 5.39 -9.37
N PRO A 347 -26.04 6.32 -9.48
CA PRO A 347 -27.47 6.00 -9.45
C PRO A 347 -27.77 4.83 -10.40
N LEU A 348 -28.46 3.82 -9.88
CA LEU A 348 -28.66 2.54 -10.56
C LEU A 348 -29.44 2.72 -11.84
N ARG A 349 -28.87 2.32 -12.98
CA ARG A 349 -29.58 2.28 -14.26
C ARG A 349 -29.83 0.84 -14.68
N ASP A 350 -28.74 0.08 -14.69
CA ASP A 350 -28.81 -1.37 -14.85
C ASP A 350 -29.22 -2.05 -13.53
N VAL A 351 -30.40 -2.65 -13.56
CA VAL A 351 -30.94 -3.52 -12.51
C VAL A 351 -31.10 -4.96 -12.99
N MET A 352 -30.75 -5.28 -14.24
CA MET A 352 -30.99 -6.58 -14.85
C MET A 352 -29.87 -7.57 -14.56
N HIS A 353 -28.62 -7.10 -14.54
CA HIS A 353 -27.45 -7.92 -14.24
C HIS A 353 -27.10 -7.91 -12.76
N ARG A 354 -26.35 -8.92 -12.30
CA ARG A 354 -25.92 -8.98 -10.91
C ARG A 354 -24.88 -7.90 -10.61
N PRO A 355 -24.83 -7.37 -9.37
CA PRO A 355 -23.88 -6.33 -8.99
C PRO A 355 -22.42 -6.69 -9.22
N GLU A 356 -22.04 -7.95 -9.10
CA GLU A 356 -20.67 -8.48 -9.31
C GLU A 356 -20.32 -8.79 -10.77
N GLU A 357 -21.28 -8.71 -11.69
CA GLU A 357 -21.09 -8.98 -13.11
C GLU A 357 -20.71 -7.71 -13.89
N GLY A 358 -19.66 -7.82 -14.72
CA GLY A 358 -19.21 -6.74 -15.60
C GLY A 358 -17.81 -6.22 -15.30
N THR A 359 -17.46 -5.12 -15.98
CA THR A 359 -16.10 -4.52 -15.96
C THR A 359 -16.05 -3.16 -15.27
N THR A 360 -17.17 -2.70 -14.70
CA THR A 360 -17.22 -1.43 -13.96
C THR A 360 -16.49 -1.54 -12.62
N LEU A 361 -16.07 -0.40 -12.07
CA LEU A 361 -15.50 -0.32 -10.71
C LEU A 361 -16.43 -0.94 -9.66
N ARG A 362 -17.75 -0.70 -9.76
CA ARG A 362 -18.77 -1.33 -8.91
C ARG A 362 -18.67 -2.85 -8.99
N ALA A 363 -18.68 -3.41 -10.19
CA ALA A 363 -18.69 -4.85 -10.41
C ALA A 363 -17.42 -5.53 -9.86
N LYS A 364 -16.26 -4.95 -10.18
CA LYS A 364 -14.96 -5.43 -9.68
C LYS A 364 -14.90 -5.43 -8.15
N LEU A 365 -15.37 -4.37 -7.49
CA LEU A 365 -15.39 -4.28 -6.03
C LEU A 365 -16.45 -5.21 -5.41
N CYS A 366 -17.64 -5.34 -6.01
CA CYS A 366 -18.68 -6.27 -5.54
C CYS A 366 -18.20 -7.72 -5.61
N LYS A 367 -17.48 -8.09 -6.68
CA LYS A 367 -16.86 -9.41 -6.81
C LYS A 367 -15.84 -9.72 -5.70
N LEU A 368 -15.15 -8.71 -5.17
CA LEU A 368 -14.21 -8.88 -4.07
C LEU A 368 -14.90 -9.10 -2.71
N LEU A 369 -16.19 -8.78 -2.56
CA LEU A 369 -16.95 -9.04 -1.33
C LEU A 369 -17.11 -10.54 -1.04
N THR A 370 -16.96 -11.39 -2.06
CA THR A 370 -16.98 -12.85 -1.94
C THR A 370 -15.60 -13.47 -2.16
N SER A 371 -14.53 -12.67 -2.04
CA SER A 371 -13.15 -13.15 -2.17
C SER A 371 -12.78 -14.12 -1.04
N PRO A 372 -12.00 -15.19 -1.31
CA PRO A 372 -11.46 -16.05 -0.26
C PRO A 372 -10.38 -15.35 0.58
N VAL A 373 -9.79 -14.25 0.08
CA VAL A 373 -8.81 -13.44 0.82
C VAL A 373 -9.56 -12.50 1.76
N VAL A 374 -9.63 -12.88 3.04
CA VAL A 374 -10.41 -12.20 4.09
C VAL A 374 -10.02 -10.74 4.26
N GLU A 375 -8.72 -10.43 4.24
CA GLU A 375 -8.21 -9.07 4.44
C GLU A 375 -8.68 -8.13 3.34
N VAL A 376 -8.62 -8.57 2.08
CA VAL A 376 -9.10 -7.79 0.92
C VAL A 376 -10.62 -7.66 0.96
N ARG A 377 -11.32 -8.76 1.24
CA ARG A 377 -12.77 -8.78 1.35
C ARG A 377 -13.27 -7.77 2.38
N ASP A 378 -12.72 -7.82 3.60
CA ASP A 378 -13.16 -6.99 4.71
C ASP A 378 -12.82 -5.51 4.48
N LEU A 379 -11.67 -5.23 3.85
CA LEU A 379 -11.26 -3.88 3.48
C LEU A 379 -12.17 -3.27 2.40
N VAL A 380 -12.50 -4.03 1.35
CA VAL A 380 -13.42 -3.58 0.30
C VAL A 380 -14.84 -3.40 0.85
N ALA A 381 -15.29 -4.30 1.73
CA ALA A 381 -16.59 -4.21 2.37
C ALA A 381 -16.70 -2.95 3.24
N GLU A 382 -15.68 -2.64 4.03
CA GLU A 382 -15.57 -1.39 4.80
C GLU A 382 -15.64 -0.17 3.88
N PHE A 383 -14.86 -0.17 2.78
CA PHE A 383 -14.85 0.94 1.83
C PHE A 383 -16.23 1.21 1.23
N LEU A 384 -16.90 0.18 0.70
CA LEU A 384 -18.25 0.31 0.12
C LEU A 384 -19.28 0.74 1.16
N PHE A 385 -19.16 0.28 2.40
CA PHE A 385 -20.06 0.66 3.48
C PHE A 385 -19.94 2.15 3.83
N ILE A 386 -18.73 2.70 3.89
CA ILE A 386 -18.51 4.13 4.14
C ILE A 386 -19.07 4.98 3.00
N LEU A 387 -18.88 4.57 1.73
CA LEU A 387 -19.51 5.24 0.58
C LEU A 387 -21.04 5.22 0.70
N CYS A 388 -21.60 4.15 1.28
CA CYS A 388 -23.01 4.01 1.59
C CYS A 388 -23.47 4.74 2.87
N LYS A 389 -22.64 5.63 3.45
CA LYS A 389 -22.90 6.30 4.74
C LYS A 389 -23.21 5.32 5.88
N GLU A 390 -22.53 4.17 5.88
CA GLU A 390 -22.71 3.12 6.88
C GLU A 390 -24.17 2.67 7.04
N ASN A 391 -24.92 2.68 5.92
CA ASN A 391 -26.33 2.32 5.88
C ASN A 391 -26.52 0.96 5.18
N VAL A 392 -27.05 -0.01 5.92
CA VAL A 392 -27.29 -1.39 5.44
C VAL A 392 -28.20 -1.40 4.21
N VAL A 393 -29.32 -0.69 4.25
CA VAL A 393 -30.31 -0.65 3.15
C VAL A 393 -29.67 -0.11 1.87
N ARG A 394 -28.88 0.97 1.99
CA ARG A 394 -28.16 1.55 0.85
C ARG A 394 -27.11 0.60 0.30
N MET A 395 -26.35 -0.07 1.17
CA MET A 395 -25.35 -1.04 0.74
C MET A 395 -26.03 -2.20 -0.01
N VAL A 396 -27.09 -2.79 0.54
CA VAL A 396 -27.87 -3.87 -0.09
C VAL A 396 -28.38 -3.45 -1.48
N LYS A 397 -28.90 -2.23 -1.63
CA LYS A 397 -29.34 -1.70 -2.93
C LYS A 397 -28.23 -1.76 -4.00
N TYR A 398 -26.98 -1.48 -3.62
CA TYR A 398 -25.87 -1.42 -4.58
C TYR A 398 -25.11 -2.73 -4.74
N THR A 399 -25.01 -3.56 -3.71
CA THR A 399 -24.17 -4.76 -3.72
C THR A 399 -24.96 -6.05 -3.78
N GLY A 400 -26.27 -6.03 -3.50
CA GLY A 400 -27.03 -7.24 -3.15
C GLY A 400 -26.68 -7.70 -1.73
N TYR A 401 -27.68 -8.24 -1.02
CA TYR A 401 -27.49 -8.74 0.34
C TYR A 401 -26.56 -9.96 0.37
N GLY A 402 -26.62 -10.85 -0.62
CA GLY A 402 -25.76 -12.04 -0.68
C GLY A 402 -24.26 -11.70 -0.64
N ASN A 403 -23.83 -10.71 -1.42
CA ASN A 403 -22.44 -10.26 -1.44
C ASN A 403 -22.03 -9.58 -0.12
N ALA A 404 -22.93 -8.83 0.52
CA ALA A 404 -22.64 -8.08 1.75
C ALA A 404 -22.88 -8.87 3.05
N ALA A 405 -23.52 -10.05 2.98
CA ALA A 405 -23.99 -10.82 4.15
C ALA A 405 -22.85 -11.14 5.13
N GLY A 406 -21.67 -11.54 4.62
CA GLY A 406 -20.51 -11.86 5.45
C GLY A 406 -20.05 -10.66 6.30
N MET A 407 -20.02 -9.46 5.71
CA MET A 407 -19.68 -8.24 6.44
C MET A 407 -20.74 -7.91 7.50
N PHE A 408 -22.02 -8.03 7.17
CA PHE A 408 -23.11 -7.76 8.12
C PHE A 408 -23.08 -8.74 9.29
N ALA A 409 -22.83 -10.03 9.04
CA ALA A 409 -22.65 -11.03 10.08
C ALA A 409 -21.46 -10.68 11.00
N ASN A 410 -20.30 -10.34 10.43
CA ASN A 410 -19.09 -10.04 11.19
C ASN A 410 -19.22 -8.75 12.04
N LYS A 411 -19.91 -7.73 11.51
CA LYS A 411 -20.15 -6.45 12.20
C LYS A 411 -21.36 -6.46 13.15
N GLY A 412 -22.15 -7.53 13.19
CA GLY A 412 -23.35 -7.58 14.03
C GLY A 412 -24.50 -6.71 13.50
N LEU A 413 -24.62 -6.59 12.18
CA LEU A 413 -25.62 -5.75 11.50
C LEU A 413 -26.84 -6.54 11.00
N LEU A 414 -26.98 -7.82 11.38
CA LEU A 414 -28.13 -8.67 11.00
C LEU A 414 -29.36 -8.42 11.88
N GLY A 415 -29.18 -7.88 13.09
CA GLY A 415 -30.28 -7.62 14.02
C GLY A 415 -31.11 -6.39 13.65
N SER A 416 -32.39 -6.41 14.02
CA SER A 416 -33.29 -5.25 13.84
C SER A 416 -32.80 -4.03 14.65
N ASN A 417 -32.40 -2.98 13.93
CA ASN A 417 -32.18 -1.61 14.40
C ASN A 417 -31.48 -1.45 15.77
N LYS A 418 -30.16 -1.62 15.82
CA LYS A 418 -29.34 -0.98 16.86
C LYS A 418 -28.67 0.27 16.29
N LYS A 419 -29.06 1.42 16.87
CA LYS A 419 -28.48 2.78 16.81
C LYS A 419 -27.86 3.21 15.47
N LYS A 420 -28.54 4.11 14.73
CA LYS A 420 -27.92 4.92 13.67
C LYS A 420 -26.63 5.55 14.24
N PRO A 421 -25.44 5.35 13.63
CA PRO A 421 -24.27 6.13 14.01
C PRO A 421 -24.54 7.62 13.76
N ASN A 422 -24.41 8.46 14.79
CA ASN A 422 -24.68 9.91 14.76
C ASN A 422 -23.68 10.73 13.90
N TYR A 423 -22.80 10.09 13.13
CA TYR A 423 -21.73 10.77 12.38
C TYR A 423 -22.21 11.41 11.06
N TYR A 424 -23.36 11.01 10.52
CA TYR A 424 -23.84 11.49 9.21
C TYR A 424 -25.08 12.36 9.35
N SER A 425 -24.91 13.67 9.14
CA SER A 425 -26.04 14.59 9.03
C SER A 425 -26.60 14.61 7.59
N SER A 426 -27.92 14.49 7.47
CA SER A 426 -28.80 14.48 6.28
C SER A 426 -28.97 13.18 5.45
N GLU A 427 -30.25 12.82 5.25
CA GLU A 427 -30.78 11.81 4.31
C GLU A 427 -30.93 12.35 2.87
N SER A 428 -30.18 13.39 2.49
CA SER A 428 -30.50 14.21 1.31
C SER A 428 -29.74 13.84 0.01
N GLU A 429 -29.73 12.56 -0.37
CA GLU A 429 -29.33 12.18 -1.73
C GLU A 429 -30.29 11.09 -2.23
N ASP A 430 -31.38 11.54 -2.85
CA ASP A 430 -32.24 10.67 -3.62
C ASP A 430 -31.41 10.07 -4.78
N SER A 431 -31.32 8.75 -4.78
CA SER A 431 -30.56 7.98 -5.76
C SER A 431 -31.48 6.99 -6.47
N GLU A 432 -32.79 7.17 -6.31
CA GLU A 432 -33.80 6.41 -7.01
C GLU A 432 -33.92 7.00 -8.42
N THR A 433 -33.46 6.23 -9.40
CA THR A 433 -33.67 6.54 -10.81
C THR A 433 -35.06 6.07 -11.22
N GLU A 434 -35.61 6.63 -12.29
CA GLU A 434 -36.88 6.16 -12.85
C GLU A 434 -36.84 4.66 -13.21
N GLU A 435 -35.71 4.18 -13.71
CA GLU A 435 -35.49 2.76 -14.05
C GLU A 435 -35.53 1.86 -12.81
N TYR A 436 -34.89 2.27 -11.71
CA TYR A 436 -34.91 1.54 -10.45
C TYR A 436 -36.32 1.51 -9.83
N LEU A 437 -37.03 2.64 -9.87
CA LEU A 437 -38.39 2.74 -9.33
C LEU A 437 -39.37 1.82 -10.05
N LYS A 438 -39.25 1.68 -11.38
CA LYS A 438 -40.10 0.79 -12.18
C LYS A 438 -39.99 -0.68 -11.77
N HIS A 439 -38.80 -1.10 -11.36
CA HIS A 439 -38.51 -2.52 -11.05
C HIS A 439 -38.31 -2.79 -9.57
N LYS A 440 -38.52 -1.79 -8.69
CA LYS A 440 -38.21 -1.87 -7.26
C LYS A 440 -38.85 -3.08 -6.55
N GLU A 441 -40.08 -3.42 -6.92
CA GLU A 441 -40.82 -4.56 -6.35
C GLU A 441 -40.34 -5.93 -6.90
N GLN A 442 -39.66 -5.94 -8.05
CA GLN A 442 -39.24 -7.13 -8.78
C GLN A 442 -37.73 -7.41 -8.64
N ILE A 443 -36.99 -6.56 -7.92
CA ILE A 443 -35.59 -6.76 -7.61
C ILE A 443 -35.48 -7.66 -6.39
N ASN A 444 -34.80 -8.80 -6.53
CA ASN A 444 -34.51 -9.66 -5.40
C ASN A 444 -33.42 -9.00 -4.53
N PRO A 445 -33.68 -8.71 -3.23
CA PRO A 445 -32.69 -8.09 -2.35
C PRO A 445 -31.41 -8.91 -2.15
N VAL A 446 -31.48 -10.24 -2.30
CA VAL A 446 -30.34 -11.15 -2.13
C VAL A 446 -29.37 -11.02 -3.28
N THR A 447 -29.86 -11.14 -4.52
CA THR A 447 -29.06 -11.07 -5.74
C THR A 447 -28.79 -9.63 -6.19
N GLY A 448 -29.62 -8.68 -5.76
CA GLY A 448 -29.50 -7.27 -6.14
C GLY A 448 -29.84 -7.00 -7.62
N CYS A 449 -30.48 -7.96 -8.29
CA CYS A 449 -30.91 -7.86 -9.68
C CYS A 449 -32.40 -8.20 -9.82
N PHE A 450 -32.95 -7.79 -10.95
CA PHE A 450 -34.29 -8.12 -11.38
C PHE A 450 -34.42 -9.65 -11.56
N GLU A 451 -35.46 -10.23 -10.98
CA GLU A 451 -35.84 -11.62 -11.24
C GLU A 451 -37.20 -11.65 -11.92
N HIS A 452 -37.28 -12.32 -13.06
CA HIS A 452 -38.57 -12.64 -13.66
C HIS A 452 -39.40 -13.48 -12.67
N PRO A 453 -40.72 -13.26 -12.58
CA PRO A 453 -41.60 -14.08 -11.77
C PRO A 453 -41.40 -15.57 -12.14
N LYS A 454 -40.94 -16.37 -11.18
CA LYS A 454 -40.77 -17.80 -11.36
C LYS A 454 -42.15 -18.47 -11.29
N PRO A 455 -42.44 -19.48 -12.13
CA PRO A 455 -43.67 -20.25 -12.01
C PRO A 455 -43.73 -20.88 -10.62
N ASN A 456 -44.92 -21.01 -10.05
CA ASN A 456 -45.07 -21.58 -8.73
C ASN A 456 -44.65 -23.07 -8.76
N PRO A 457 -43.61 -23.48 -8.00
CA PRO A 457 -43.14 -24.86 -8.02
C PRO A 457 -44.20 -25.88 -7.56
N LEU A 458 -45.24 -25.41 -6.86
CA LEU A 458 -46.33 -26.22 -6.33
C LEU A 458 -47.55 -26.25 -7.25
N GLU A 459 -47.49 -25.58 -8.40
CA GLU A 459 -48.57 -25.56 -9.39
C GLU A 459 -48.71 -26.96 -10.03
N GLY A 460 -49.91 -27.54 -9.93
CA GLY A 460 -50.19 -28.89 -10.43
C GLY A 460 -49.92 -30.03 -9.44
N MET A 461 -49.44 -29.75 -8.22
CA MET A 461 -49.29 -30.76 -7.16
C MET A 461 -50.57 -30.88 -6.32
N SER A 462 -50.98 -32.11 -5.96
CA SER A 462 -52.03 -32.34 -4.97
C SER A 462 -51.54 -31.99 -3.55
N GLU A 463 -52.45 -31.73 -2.61
CA GLU A 463 -52.07 -31.46 -1.21
C GLU A 463 -51.24 -32.60 -0.59
N GLU A 464 -51.59 -33.85 -0.87
CA GLU A 464 -50.82 -35.02 -0.43
C GLU A 464 -49.38 -35.03 -0.98
N GLN A 465 -49.19 -34.60 -2.23
CA GLN A 465 -47.85 -34.48 -2.83
C GLN A 465 -47.04 -33.36 -2.19
N LYS A 466 -47.68 -32.23 -1.87
CA LYS A 466 -47.02 -31.13 -1.16
C LYS A 466 -46.56 -31.56 0.23
N GLU A 467 -47.40 -32.27 0.96
CA GLU A 467 -47.05 -32.81 2.29
C GLU A 467 -45.92 -33.83 2.20
N TYR A 468 -45.95 -34.72 1.21
CA TYR A 468 -44.90 -35.72 0.98
C TYR A 468 -43.54 -35.07 0.67
N GLU A 469 -43.50 -34.06 -0.22
CA GLU A 469 -42.28 -33.30 -0.52
C GLU A 469 -41.79 -32.50 0.70
N ALA A 470 -42.70 -31.93 1.49
CA ALA A 470 -42.34 -31.23 2.74
C ALA A 470 -41.69 -32.17 3.76
N LEU A 471 -42.21 -33.40 3.92
CA LEU A 471 -41.63 -34.42 4.78
C LEU A 471 -40.25 -34.88 4.29
N GLN A 472 -40.06 -35.03 2.97
CA GLN A 472 -38.75 -35.31 2.40
C GLN A 472 -37.75 -34.19 2.68
N LEU A 473 -38.15 -32.92 2.49
CA LEU A 473 -37.32 -31.75 2.79
C LEU A 473 -36.91 -31.70 4.26
N LEU A 474 -37.85 -31.96 5.18
CA LEU A 474 -37.56 -32.05 6.61
C LEU A 474 -36.56 -33.16 6.92
N GLY A 475 -36.72 -34.34 6.32
CA GLY A 475 -35.79 -35.46 6.47
C GLY A 475 -34.37 -35.12 5.98
N LEU A 476 -34.26 -34.39 4.86
CA LEU A 476 -32.99 -33.91 4.32
C LEU A 476 -32.34 -32.87 5.25
N VAL A 477 -33.11 -31.91 5.78
CA VAL A 477 -32.59 -30.89 6.71
C VAL A 477 -32.12 -31.52 8.02
N ASP A 478 -32.89 -32.46 8.58
CA ASP A 478 -32.51 -33.20 9.79
C ASP A 478 -31.23 -34.02 9.56
N LYS A 479 -31.13 -34.71 8.41
CA LYS A 479 -29.91 -35.44 8.02
C LYS A 479 -28.68 -34.52 7.96
N LEU A 480 -28.79 -33.37 7.28
CA LEU A 480 -27.70 -32.39 7.18
C LEU A 480 -27.28 -31.81 8.53
N THR A 481 -28.25 -31.66 9.44
CA THR A 481 -28.01 -31.16 10.80
C THR A 481 -27.29 -32.21 11.65
N ARG A 482 -27.73 -33.48 11.59
CA ARG A 482 -27.11 -34.60 12.32
C ARG A 482 -25.70 -34.94 11.82
N GLU A 483 -25.45 -34.79 10.53
CA GLU A 483 -24.12 -34.96 9.93
C GLU A 483 -23.18 -33.78 10.21
N GLY A 484 -23.66 -32.71 10.88
CA GLY A 484 -22.87 -31.54 11.23
C GLY A 484 -22.53 -30.64 10.04
N VAL A 485 -23.17 -30.84 8.88
CA VAL A 485 -22.96 -30.05 7.66
C VAL A 485 -23.65 -28.68 7.77
N MET A 486 -24.81 -28.63 8.42
CA MET A 486 -25.58 -27.40 8.66
C MET A 486 -25.85 -27.23 10.16
N GLN A 487 -25.66 -26.02 10.67
CA GLN A 487 -26.08 -25.66 12.03
C GLN A 487 -27.04 -24.47 11.99
N PRO A 488 -28.29 -24.62 12.44
CA PRO A 488 -29.22 -23.51 12.50
C PRO A 488 -28.72 -22.43 13.47
N CYS A 489 -28.98 -21.17 13.14
CA CYS A 489 -28.50 -20.03 13.90
C CYS A 489 -29.64 -19.05 14.21
N ARG A 490 -29.58 -18.42 15.39
CA ARG A 490 -30.38 -17.26 15.77
C ARG A 490 -29.54 -15.99 15.76
N ILE A 491 -30.16 -14.84 15.58
CA ILE A 491 -29.46 -13.55 15.72
C ILE A 491 -29.37 -13.20 17.21
N GLY A 492 -28.14 -13.07 17.71
CA GLY A 492 -27.84 -12.65 19.07
C GLY A 492 -28.17 -11.18 19.33
N GLU A 493 -28.15 -10.76 20.60
CA GLU A 493 -28.33 -9.34 20.95
C GLU A 493 -27.23 -8.44 20.38
N ASP A 494 -26.03 -8.99 20.15
CA ASP A 494 -24.92 -8.33 19.46
C ASP A 494 -25.13 -8.21 17.94
N GLY A 495 -26.27 -8.69 17.42
CA GLY A 495 -26.61 -8.67 16.00
C GLY A 495 -25.82 -9.67 15.15
N LYS A 496 -25.05 -10.57 15.78
CA LYS A 496 -24.26 -11.63 15.13
C LYS A 496 -25.03 -12.95 15.11
N PRO A 497 -24.77 -13.85 14.15
CA PRO A 497 -25.35 -15.19 14.17
C PRO A 497 -24.76 -16.01 15.33
N LYS A 498 -25.62 -16.68 16.10
CA LYS A 498 -25.26 -17.60 17.18
C LYS A 498 -25.93 -18.95 16.92
N PRO A 499 -25.23 -20.08 17.11
CA PRO A 499 -25.84 -21.39 16.96
C PRO A 499 -26.99 -21.54 17.96
N ILE A 500 -28.04 -22.24 17.55
CA ILE A 500 -29.10 -22.69 18.47
C ILE A 500 -28.78 -24.11 18.94
N GLU A 501 -29.15 -24.44 20.18
CA GLU A 501 -29.03 -25.80 20.71
C GLU A 501 -30.32 -26.58 20.46
N HIS A 502 -31.48 -25.90 20.43
CA HIS A 502 -32.76 -26.52 20.18
C HIS A 502 -33.64 -25.74 19.18
N VAL A 503 -34.36 -26.44 18.30
CA VAL A 503 -35.22 -25.85 17.24
C VAL A 503 -36.32 -24.93 17.80
N LEU A 504 -36.80 -25.21 19.02
CA LEU A 504 -37.79 -24.38 19.71
C LEU A 504 -37.30 -22.94 19.97
N GLU A 505 -35.99 -22.70 20.05
CA GLU A 505 -35.42 -21.36 20.21
C GLU A 505 -35.67 -20.46 18.98
N LEU A 506 -35.98 -21.03 17.81
CA LEU A 506 -36.35 -20.26 16.62
C LEU A 506 -37.77 -19.72 16.71
N GLN A 507 -38.66 -20.39 17.47
CA GLN A 507 -40.06 -20.00 17.60
C GLN A 507 -40.24 -18.77 18.50
N GLU A 508 -39.36 -18.58 19.47
CA GLU A 508 -39.41 -17.44 20.41
C GLU A 508 -39.17 -16.07 19.76
N LYS A 509 -38.52 -16.03 18.59
CA LYS A 509 -38.14 -14.79 17.89
C LYS A 509 -38.78 -14.59 16.51
N LEU A 510 -39.66 -15.47 16.06
CA LEU A 510 -40.47 -15.20 14.87
C LEU A 510 -41.32 -13.95 15.15
N PRO A 511 -41.12 -12.81 14.47
CA PRO A 511 -42.13 -11.76 14.50
C PRO A 511 -43.43 -12.39 13.97
N LYS A 512 -44.57 -12.01 14.56
CA LYS A 512 -45.91 -12.30 14.05
C LYS A 512 -46.11 -11.67 12.66
N GLN A 513 -45.39 -12.12 11.65
CA GLN A 513 -45.37 -11.59 10.28
C GLN A 513 -46.09 -12.49 9.28
N GLN A 514 -46.85 -13.48 9.75
CA GLN A 514 -47.68 -14.34 8.90
C GLN A 514 -49.10 -14.50 9.46
N TYR A 515 -49.83 -13.39 9.66
CA TYR A 515 -51.30 -13.40 9.70
C TYR A 515 -51.81 -12.00 9.32
N ALA A 516 -51.70 -11.69 8.04
CA ALA A 516 -52.54 -10.67 7.40
C ALA A 516 -53.14 -11.30 6.14
N HIS A 517 -53.87 -12.41 6.33
CA HIS A 517 -54.99 -12.68 5.45
C HIS A 517 -56.02 -11.60 5.80
N GLN A 518 -56.21 -10.65 4.89
CA GLN A 518 -57.46 -9.91 4.84
C GLN A 518 -58.52 -10.95 4.46
N ASP A 519 -59.17 -11.53 5.47
CA ASP A 519 -60.50 -12.08 5.30
C ASP A 519 -61.41 -10.90 5.03
N SER A 520 -61.59 -10.59 3.74
CA SER A 520 -62.71 -9.78 3.27
C SER A 520 -63.95 -10.66 3.25
N ASP A 521 -64.53 -10.87 4.43
CA ASP A 521 -65.92 -11.29 4.55
C ASP A 521 -66.77 -10.03 4.84
N SER A 522 -67.52 -9.66 3.80
CA SER A 522 -68.86 -9.08 3.78
C SER A 522 -69.44 -8.53 5.10
N ASP A 523 -69.73 -7.24 5.10
CA ASP A 523 -71.09 -6.69 5.25
C ASP A 523 -71.17 -5.26 4.66
#